data_AF-A0A269PTF2-F1
#
_entry.id   AF-A0A269PTF2-F1
#
_cell.length_a   1.000
_cell.length_b   1.000
_cell.length_c   1.000
_cell.angle_alpha   90.00
_cell.angle_beta   90.00
_cell.angle_gamma   90.00
#
_symmetry.space_group_name_H-M   'P 1'
#
loop_
_entity.id
_entity.type
_entity.pdbx_description
1 polymer ?
#
loop_
_entity_poly.entity_id
_entity_poly.type
_entity_poly.pdbx_seq_one_letter_code
_entity_poly.pdbx_strand_id
1 'polypeptide(L)' 'MSGSFGNLVRIKHKNGYQSLYAHLNGFASGIKKGIKVKQGQVIGYLGNTGLSQGRHLHFEIHEKW' A
#
# COMPACT_ATOMS: atom_id res chain seq x y z
N MET A 1 13.80 -0.69 -8.45
CA MET A 1 12.79 -1.73 -8.14
C MET A 1 11.36 -1.15 -8.15
N SER A 2 10.95 -0.40 -9.18
CA SER A 2 9.66 0.33 -9.17
C SER A 2 8.56 -0.28 -10.06
N GLY A 3 8.90 -1.17 -11.00
CA GLY A 3 7.92 -1.74 -11.94
C GLY A 3 7.06 -2.87 -11.39
N SER A 4 7.50 -3.58 -10.35
CA SER A 4 6.83 -4.80 -9.88
C SER A 4 5.56 -4.53 -9.08
N PHE A 5 5.55 -3.51 -8.22
CA PHE A 5 4.45 -3.32 -7.26
C PHE A 5 3.21 -2.61 -7.83
N GLY A 6 3.33 -1.94 -8.97
CA GLY A 6 2.24 -1.10 -9.50
C GLY A 6 1.88 0.03 -8.53
N ASN A 7 0.58 0.32 -8.40
CA ASN A 7 0.12 1.28 -7.41
C ASN A 7 0.25 0.69 -6.00
N LEU A 8 0.87 1.45 -5.10
CA LEU A 8 1.09 1.00 -3.73
C LEU A 8 0.83 2.10 -2.70
N VAL A 9 0.43 1.68 -1.51
CA VAL A 9 0.40 2.52 -0.30
C VAL A 9 1.43 2.00 0.69
N ARG A 10 2.27 2.89 1.22
CA ARG A 10 3.20 2.57 2.30
C ARG A 10 2.89 3.44 3.52
N ILE A 11 2.66 2.79 4.65
CA ILE A 11 2.31 3.44 5.93
C ILE A 11 3.49 3.28 6.87
N LYS A 12 3.94 4.40 7.46
CA LYS A 12 4.88 4.40 8.59
C LYS A 12 4.07 4.32 9.89
N HIS A 13 4.39 3.36 10.73
CA HIS A 13 3.73 3.15 12.02
C HIS A 13 4.56 3.79 13.14
N LYS A 14 3.89 4.25 14.22
CA LYS A 14 4.55 4.91 15.36
C LYS A 14 5.57 4.00 16.07
N ASN A 15 5.35 2.69 16.03
CA ASN A 15 6.25 1.69 16.59
C ASN A 15 7.49 1.40 15.72
N GLY A 16 7.67 2.14 14.62
CA GLY A 16 8.83 2.09 13.75
C GLY A 16 8.71 1.12 12.56
N TYR A 17 7.66 0.29 12.52
CA TYR A 17 7.40 -0.59 11.39
C TYR A 17 6.87 0.18 10.17
N GLN A 18 6.94 -0.47 9.00
CA GLN A 18 6.16 -0.07 7.85
C GLN A 18 5.27 -1.19 7.36
N SER A 19 4.09 -0.84 6.87
CA SER A 19 3.29 -1.74 6.05
C SER A 19 3.23 -1.24 4.62
N LEU A 20 3.34 -2.15 3.66
CA LEU A 20 3.18 -1.89 2.22
C LEU A 20 1.99 -2.70 1.68
N TYR A 21 1.19 -2.05 0.83
CA TYR A 21 0.04 -2.63 0.14
C TYR A 21 0.20 -2.33 -1.35
N ALA A 22 0.31 -3.35 -2.19
CA ALA A 22 0.63 -3.21 -3.61
C ALA A 22 -0.41 -3.87 -4.54
N HIS A 23 -0.18 -3.74 -5.85
CA HIS A 23 -1.05 -4.15 -6.95
C HIS A 23 -2.42 -3.45 -6.95
N LEU A 24 -2.54 -2.28 -6.32
CA LEU A 24 -3.81 -1.60 -6.15
C LEU A 24 -4.35 -1.08 -7.50
N ASN A 25 -5.68 -1.05 -7.66
CA ASN A 25 -6.31 -0.43 -8.83
C ASN A 25 -6.32 1.11 -8.70
N GLY A 26 -6.36 1.61 -7.46
CA GLY A 26 -6.37 3.02 -7.15
C GLY A 26 -6.42 3.29 -5.65
N PHE A 27 -6.40 4.57 -5.29
CA PHE A 27 -6.38 5.06 -3.91
C PHE A 27 -7.76 5.55 -3.48
N ALA A 28 -8.09 5.44 -2.19
CA ALA A 28 -9.33 5.99 -1.68
C ALA A 28 -9.28 7.54 -1.66
N SER A 29 -10.46 8.17 -1.56
CA SER A 29 -10.56 9.64 -1.57
C SER A 29 -9.71 10.26 -0.45
N GLY A 30 -8.95 11.30 -0.78
CA GLY A 30 -8.07 12.00 0.16
C GLY A 30 -6.76 11.27 0.51
N ILE A 31 -6.57 10.01 0.07
CA ILE A 31 -5.33 9.28 0.31
C ILE A 31 -4.23 9.79 -0.60
N LYS A 32 -3.23 10.43 0.00
CA LYS A 32 -2.03 10.95 -0.66
C LYS A 32 -0.84 10.92 0.29
N LYS A 33 0.37 11.06 -0.25
CA LYS A 33 1.60 11.07 0.56
C LYS A 33 1.52 12.15 1.65
N GLY A 34 1.91 11.79 2.87
CA GLY A 34 2.02 12.70 4.01
C GLY A 34 0.77 12.79 4.90
N ILE A 35 -0.37 12.21 4.52
CA ILE A 35 -1.55 12.19 5.40
C ILE A 35 -1.38 11.17 6.54
N LYS A 36 -2.09 11.40 7.65
CA LYS A 36 -2.28 10.39 8.69
C LYS A 36 -3.49 9.55 8.35
N VAL A 37 -3.41 8.25 8.62
CA VAL A 37 -4.53 7.32 8.50
C VAL A 37 -4.81 6.66 9.85
N LYS A 38 -6.05 6.21 10.05
CA LYS A 38 -6.45 5.43 11.23
C LYS A 38 -6.55 3.96 10.89
N GLN A 39 -6.41 3.09 11.89
CA GLN A 39 -6.68 1.67 11.71
C GLN A 39 -8.12 1.47 11.22
N GLY A 40 -8.31 0.57 10.24
CA GLY A 40 -9.60 0.34 9.60
C GLY A 40 -9.99 1.36 8.52
N GLN A 41 -9.21 2.42 8.32
CA GLN A 41 -9.46 3.37 7.24
C GLN A 41 -9.16 2.75 5.87
N VAL A 42 -10.09 2.90 4.93
CA VAL A 42 -9.87 2.48 3.53
C VAL A 42 -8.78 3.36 2.92
N ILE A 43 -7.73 2.72 2.40
CA ILE A 43 -6.57 3.39 1.80
C ILE A 43 -6.50 3.24 0.27
N GLY A 44 -7.22 2.27 -0.29
CA GLY A 44 -7.20 1.96 -1.71
C GLY A 44 -8.03 0.73 -2.02
N TYR A 45 -8.00 0.33 -3.28
CA TYR A 45 -8.83 -0.74 -3.81
C TYR A 45 -7.98 -1.80 -4.50
N LEU A 46 -8.31 -3.07 -4.30
CA LEU A 46 -7.63 -4.21 -4.90
C LEU A 46 -7.58 -4.09 -6.43
N GLY A 47 -6.44 -4.42 -7.03
CA GLY A 47 -6.25 -4.37 -8.47
C GLY A 47 -5.37 -5.50 -8.99
N ASN A 48 -4.78 -5.25 -10.16
CA ASN A 48 -3.81 -6.11 -10.82
C ASN A 48 -2.72 -5.25 -11.49
N THR A 49 -2.32 -4.16 -10.85
CA THR A 49 -1.31 -3.25 -11.42
C THR A 49 0.11 -3.71 -11.10
N GLY A 50 1.08 -3.30 -11.92
CA GLY A 50 2.46 -3.78 -11.80
C GLY A 50 2.62 -5.19 -12.35
N LEU A 51 3.62 -5.91 -11.84
CA LEU A 51 3.89 -7.30 -12.20
C LEU A 51 3.04 -8.23 -11.33
N SER A 52 1.83 -8.51 -11.80
CA SER A 52 0.89 -9.39 -11.11
C SER A 52 0.19 -10.32 -12.11
N GLN A 53 0.08 -11.60 -11.77
CA GLN A 53 -0.54 -12.63 -12.61
C GLN A 53 -2.08 -12.67 -12.47
N GLY A 54 -2.64 -12.02 -11.45
CA GLY A 54 -4.08 -11.99 -11.19
C GLY A 54 -4.43 -11.10 -10.00
N ARG A 55 -5.71 -10.78 -9.81
CA ARG A 55 -6.15 -9.86 -8.75
C ARG A 55 -5.86 -10.42 -7.36
N HIS A 56 -4.91 -9.83 -6.66
CA HIS A 56 -4.56 -10.16 -5.27
C HIS A 56 -3.90 -8.95 -4.58
N LEU A 57 -3.83 -9.01 -3.26
CA LEU A 57 -3.15 -8.01 -2.46
C LEU A 57 -1.76 -8.52 -2.12
N HIS A 58 -0.73 -7.79 -2.55
CA HIS A 58 0.62 -8.01 -2.04
C HIS A 58 0.83 -7.13 -0.81
N PHE A 59 0.99 -7.76 0.35
CA PHE A 59 1.13 -7.12 1.65
C PHE A 59 2.49 -7.46 2.27
N GLU A 60 3.19 -6.44 2.77
CA GLU A 60 4.45 -6.61 3.46
C GLU A 60 4.46 -5.82 4.78
N ILE A 61 5.14 -6.37 5.78
CA ILE A 61 5.61 -5.64 6.95
C ILE A 61 7.12 -5.54 6.87
N HIS A 62 7.66 -4.32 6.91
CA HIS A 62 9.09 -4.08 7.01
C HIS A 62 9.43 -3.71 8.45
N GLU A 63 10.44 -4.37 8.99
CA GLU A 63 10.98 -4.09 10.31
C GLU A 63 11.63 -2.70 10.37
N LYS A 64 11.94 -2.26 11.60
CA LYS A 64 12.41 -0.90 11.90
C LYS A 64 13.59 -0.47 11.02
N TRP A 65 13.52 0.80 10.60
CA TRP A 65 14.66 1.60 10.16
C TRP A 65 15.72 1.73 11.24
#